data_AF-A0A949GIE4-F1
#
_entry.id   AF-A0A949GIE4-F1
#
_cell.length_a   1.000
_cell.length_b   1.000
_cell.length_c   1.000
_cell.angle_alpha   90.00
_cell.angle_beta   90.00
_cell.angle_gamma   90.00
#
_symmetry.space_group_name_H-M   'P 1'
#
loop_
_entity.id
_entity.type
_entity.pdbx_description
1 polymer ?
#
loop_
_entity_poly.entity_id
_entity_poly.type
_entity_poly.pdbx_seq_one_letter_code
_entity_poly.pdbx_strand_id
1 'polypeptide(L)'
;MATKIKSPELSRASAKTFAEKWKSYTDEKQHARGFWSDFFTTLCGVDDQEEAGIEYEKRVKSTISGNQEYIDVYWKNVALI
;
A
#
# COMPACT_ATOMS: atom_id res chain seq x y z
N MET A 1 -7.77 -24.20 -2.54
CA MET A 1 -6.61 -24.35 -1.63
C MET A 1 -6.40 -22.99 -0.98
N ALA A 2 -6.44 -22.89 0.35
CA ALA A 2 -6.30 -21.61 1.03
C ALA A 2 -4.81 -21.24 1.09
N THR A 3 -4.41 -20.21 0.35
CA THR A 3 -3.05 -19.67 0.37
C THR A 3 -2.75 -19.20 1.79
N LYS A 4 -1.89 -19.94 2.49
CA LYS A 4 -1.47 -19.64 3.86
C LYS A 4 -0.62 -18.37 3.78
N ILE A 5 -1.25 -17.22 4.00
CA ILE A 5 -0.53 -15.94 4.11
C ILE A 5 0.46 -16.11 5.26
N LYS A 6 1.75 -16.23 4.94
CA LYS A 6 2.79 -16.15 5.97
C LYS A 6 2.63 -14.79 6.61
N SER A 7 2.32 -14.74 7.91
CA SER A 7 2.38 -13.47 8.64
C SER A 7 3.78 -12.91 8.43
N PRO A 8 3.93 -11.74 7.79
CA PRO A 8 5.25 -11.14 7.62
C PRO A 8 5.80 -10.93 9.03
N GLU A 9 6.99 -11.46 9.29
CA GLU A 9 7.71 -11.09 10.51
C GLU A 9 8.03 -9.61 10.39
N LEU A 10 7.23 -8.78 11.05
CA LEU A 10 7.38 -7.32 11.05
C LEU A 10 8.74 -6.97 11.67
N SER A 11 9.74 -6.81 10.82
CA SER A 11 11.11 -6.53 11.23
C SER A 11 11.32 -5.03 11.32
N ARG A 12 11.67 -4.54 12.52
CA ARG A 12 12.08 -3.14 12.73
C ARG A 12 13.26 -2.74 11.85
N ALA A 13 14.14 -3.68 11.51
CA ALA A 13 15.26 -3.43 10.61
C ALA A 13 14.78 -3.17 9.17
N SER A 14 13.84 -3.97 8.66
CA SER A 14 13.24 -3.77 7.34
C SER A 14 12.48 -2.45 7.25
N ALA A 15 11.71 -2.09 8.30
CA ALA A 15 11.03 -0.80 8.38
C ALA A 15 12.02 0.38 8.37
N LYS A 16 13.16 0.25 9.07
CA LYS A 16 14.22 1.27 9.07
C LYS A 16 14.86 1.43 7.70
N THR A 17 15.19 0.32 7.01
CA THR A 17 15.76 0.37 5.66
C THR A 17 14.78 0.96 4.65
N PHE A 18 13.50 0.60 4.75
CA PHE A 18 12.44 1.19 3.94
C PHE A 18 12.35 2.71 4.18
N ALA A 19 12.30 3.14 5.44
CA ALA A 19 12.23 4.57 5.76
C ALA A 19 13.44 5.34 5.23
N GLU A 20 14.66 4.83 5.40
CA GLU A 20 15.87 5.48 4.88
C GLU A 20 15.91 5.53 3.35
N LYS A 21 15.42 4.48 2.67
CA LYS A 21 15.31 4.47 1.20
C LYS A 21 14.36 5.56 0.71
N TRP A 22 13.19 5.69 1.34
CA TRP A 22 12.12 6.59 0.88
C TRP A 22 12.27 8.03 1.38
N LYS A 23 13.09 8.27 2.41
CA LYS A 23 13.36 9.60 3.00
C LYS A 23 13.94 10.63 2.02
N SER A 24 14.67 10.20 0.99
CA SER A 24 15.28 11.09 0.00
C SER A 24 14.37 11.41 -1.19
N TYR A 25 13.23 10.73 -1.32
CA TYR A 25 12.29 10.95 -2.41
C TYR A 25 11.34 12.09 -2.02
N THR A 26 11.45 13.23 -2.70
CA THR A 26 10.62 14.42 -2.47
C THR A 26 9.49 14.58 -3.50
N ASP A 27 9.46 13.73 -4.54
CA ASP A 27 8.49 13.80 -5.63
C ASP A 27 7.33 12.81 -5.37
N GLU A 28 6.37 13.23 -4.54
CA GLU A 28 5.28 12.38 -4.04
C GLU A 28 4.44 11.75 -5.17
N LYS A 29 4.13 12.50 -6.23
CA LYS A 29 3.17 12.05 -7.25
C LYS A 29 3.71 10.98 -8.19
N GLN A 30 4.98 11.04 -8.58
CA GLN A 30 5.54 10.03 -9.48
C GLN A 30 5.90 8.74 -8.75
N HIS A 31 6.22 8.82 -7.45
CA HIS A 31 6.72 7.67 -6.73
C HIS A 31 5.73 7.02 -5.76
N ALA A 32 4.54 7.60 -5.52
CA ALA A 32 3.52 7.01 -4.63
C ALA A 32 3.19 5.54 -4.97
N ARG A 33 3.00 5.21 -6.25
CA ARG A 33 2.72 3.83 -6.67
C ARG A 33 3.89 2.88 -6.38
N GLY A 34 5.12 3.34 -6.60
CA GLY A 34 6.34 2.59 -6.28
C GLY A 34 6.55 2.43 -4.77
N PHE A 35 6.24 3.46 -4.00
CA PHE A 35 6.30 3.46 -2.54
C PHE A 35 5.39 2.38 -1.97
N TRP A 36 4.12 2.39 -2.38
CA TRP A 36 3.16 1.41 -1.92
C TRP A 36 3.51 0.00 -2.39
N SER A 37 3.96 -0.16 -3.63
CA SER A 37 4.38 -1.47 -4.13
C SER A 37 5.53 -2.04 -3.29
N ASP A 38 6.57 -1.23 -3.02
CA ASP A 38 7.70 -1.63 -2.18
C ASP A 38 7.28 -1.87 -0.72
N PHE A 39 6.34 -1.08 -0.19
CA PHE A 39 5.77 -1.29 1.14
C PHE A 39 5.12 -2.68 1.27
N PHE A 40 4.26 -3.05 0.33
CA PHE A 40 3.54 -4.33 0.40
C PHE A 40 4.46 -5.52 0.20
N THR A 41 5.41 -5.43 -0.73
CA THR A 41 6.36 -6.52 -0.98
C THR A 41 7.38 -6.64 0.15
N THR A 42 8.01 -5.54 0.56
CA THR A 42 9.13 -5.56 1.51
C THR A 42 8.68 -5.65 2.97
N LEU A 43 7.55 -5.04 3.34
CA LEU A 43 7.07 -5.03 4.74
C LEU A 43 5.90 -5.98 4.97
N CYS A 44 4.99 -6.13 4.01
CA CYS A 44 3.83 -7.01 4.16
C CYS A 44 4.05 -8.42 3.58
N GLY A 45 5.14 -8.66 2.86
CA GLY A 45 5.41 -9.96 2.22
C GLY A 45 4.37 -10.33 1.16
N VAL A 46 3.78 -9.33 0.50
CA VAL A 46 2.81 -9.50 -0.57
C VAL A 46 3.55 -9.42 -1.89
N ASP A 47 3.82 -10.59 -2.47
CA ASP A 47 4.49 -10.70 -3.78
C ASP A 47 3.55 -10.34 -4.94
N ASP A 48 2.28 -10.76 -4.86
CA ASP A 48 1.27 -10.46 -5.86
C ASP A 48 0.20 -9.52 -5.29
N GLN A 49 0.28 -8.24 -5.66
CA GLN A 49 -0.60 -7.18 -5.17
C GLN A 49 -2.00 -7.27 -5.78
N GLU A 50 -2.13 -7.83 -6.98
CA GLU A 50 -3.41 -8.03 -7.66
C GLU A 50 -4.17 -9.19 -7.02
N GLU A 51 -3.50 -10.34 -6.81
CA GLU A 51 -4.09 -11.48 -6.09
C GLU A 51 -4.43 -11.12 -4.64
N ALA A 52 -3.62 -10.26 -4.00
CA ALA A 52 -3.90 -9.76 -2.66
C ALA A 52 -5.09 -8.80 -2.57
N GLY A 53 -5.61 -8.32 -3.71
CA GLY A 53 -6.74 -7.41 -3.77
C GLY A 53 -6.39 -5.97 -3.36
N ILE A 54 -5.19 -5.50 -3.72
CA ILE A 54 -4.77 -4.12 -3.50
C ILE A 54 -5.26 -3.25 -4.66
N GLU A 55 -6.10 -2.27 -4.35
CA GLU A 55 -6.64 -1.33 -5.32
C GLU A 55 -5.97 0.03 -5.17
N TYR A 56 -5.23 0.45 -6.19
CA TYR A 56 -4.59 1.77 -6.27
C TYR A 56 -5.54 2.82 -6.84
N GLU A 57 -5.47 4.05 -6.33
CA GLU A 57 -6.26 5.20 -6.80
C GLU A 57 -7.77 4.90 -6.89
N LYS A 58 -8.28 4.17 -5.90
CA LYS A 58 -9.65 3.70 -5.89
C LYS A 58 -10.60 4.89 -5.83
N ARG A 59 -11.44 5.02 -6.86
CA ARG A 59 -12.51 6.00 -6.93
C ARG A 59 -13.59 5.63 -5.93
N VAL A 60 -13.81 6.50 -4.96
CA VAL A 60 -14.89 6.36 -3.98
C VAL A 60 -15.84 7.54 -4.10
N LYS A 61 -17.14 7.25 -4.00
CA LYS A 61 -18.14 8.31 -3.95
C LYS A 61 -18.41 8.63 -2.48
N SER A 62 -18.15 9.87 -2.10
CA SER A 62 -18.44 10.35 -0.75
C SER A 62 -19.94 10.28 -0.50
N THR A 63 -20.36 9.51 0.51
CA THR A 63 -21.77 9.47 0.92
C THR A 63 -22.20 10.75 1.63
N ILE A 64 -21.25 11.58 2.07
CA ILE A 64 -21.50 12.84 2.77
C ILE A 64 -21.57 14.00 1.78
N SER A 65 -20.57 14.15 0.90
CA SER A 65 -20.50 15.29 -0.03
C SER A 65 -21.07 15.00 -1.42
N GLY A 66 -21.31 13.72 -1.76
CA GLY A 66 -21.73 13.30 -3.10
C GLY A 66 -20.63 13.38 -4.17
N ASN A 67 -19.46 13.93 -3.82
CA ASN A 67 -18.33 14.12 -4.73
C ASN A 67 -17.54 12.82 -4.93
N GLN A 68 -16.86 12.74 -6.06
CA GLN A 68 -15.92 11.66 -6.36
C GLN A 68 -14.56 11.99 -5.71
N GLU A 69 -14.16 11.16 -4.77
CA GLU A 69 -12.87 11.22 -4.08
C GLU A 69 -12.02 10.00 -4.49
N TYR A 70 -10.74 10.06 -4.15
CA TYR A 70 -9.78 9.01 -4.48
C TYR A 70 -9.09 8.56 -3.21
N ILE A 71 -8.96 7.24 -3.05
CA ILE A 71 -8.10 6.64 -2.02
C ILE A 71 -6.81 6.20 -2.72
N ASP A 72 -5.67 6.57 -2.18
CA ASP A 72 -4.37 6.20 -2.76
C ASP A 72 -4.20 4.69 -2.83
N VAL A 73 -4.47 3.99 -1.72
CA VAL A 73 -4.54 2.53 -1.70
C VAL A 73 -5.68 2.01 -0.82
N TYR A 74 -6.41 1.03 -1.34
CA TYR A 74 -7.43 0.29 -0.60
C TYR A 74 -7.07 -1.20 -0.55
N TRP A 75 -7.00 -1.76 0.66
CA TRP A 75 -6.69 -3.17 0.86
C TRP A 75 -7.47 -3.76 2.04
N LYS A 76 -8.23 -4.84 1.82
CA LYS A 76 -8.97 -5.60 2.87
C LYS A 76 -9.78 -4.72 3.84
N ASN A 77 -10.56 -3.78 3.30
CA ASN A 77 -11.35 -2.81 4.08
C ASN A 77 -10.55 -1.78 4.88
N VAL A 78 -9.26 -1.62 4.58
CA VAL A 78 -8.40 -0.56 5.11
C VAL A 78 -8.09 0.44 4.00
N ALA A 79 -8.34 1.72 4.26
CA ALA A 79 -7.92 2.81 3.41
C ALA A 79 -6.55 3.31 3.88
N LEU A 80 -5.62 3.44 2.94
CA LEU A 80 -4.28 3.96 3.14
C LEU A 80 -4.17 5.27 2.34
N ILE A 81 -3.77 6.32 3.04
CA ILE A 81 -3.65 7.72 2.59
C ILE A 81 -2.30 8.26 3.06
#